data_AF-A0A6N9QBM1-F1
#
_entry.id   AF-A0A6N9QBM1-F1
#
_cell.length_a   1.000
_cell.length_b   1.000
_cell.length_c   1.000
_cell.angle_alpha   90.00
_cell.angle_beta   90.00
_cell.angle_gamma   90.00
#
_symmetry.space_group_name_H-M   'P 1'
#
loop_
_entity.id
_entity.type
_entity.pdbx_description
1 polymer ?
#
loop_
_entity_poly.entity_id
_entity_poly.type
_entity_poly.pdbx_seq_one_letter_code
_entity_poly.pdbx_strand_id
1 'polypeptide(L)'
;MKLKKILVAALAVTMIMGSSSMAFAAEQKGEGAGAGDLDVVKDSDVFSVVVPTDAGTTFDYIVDPLGVIKETDAEKYGNKVFEDGPTVFFQNTDAEVSPGEYNYSGTSNKLKAINKSTKAVDLSVEATLTGTDEVTMAEASTVTGSTDVLLNLQLNGGAAGAAASDTAAIGTSNADAEITAAIDETANAYETKYVNGKYVKQIKDSLTDDDFEAYEFWLTGKANASSDWADVTTLPEVNVVWTVTGEGAEAGPRVTLSQSGLITVSGLTADANVANGNTDIKYGVDGNLYGADNANVTWDTTGWNKDTGGTLKIQMNHAYNVYNGKKVNVEVKLTNGTTIKCGTVVNGL
;
A
#
# COMPACT_ATOMS: atom_id res chain seq x y z
N MET A 1 29.77 -32.51 27.97
CA MET A 1 28.76 -31.44 28.20
C MET A 1 27.90 -31.38 26.93
N LYS A 2 26.79 -32.13 26.93
CA LYS A 2 25.38 -31.65 26.88
C LYS A 2 24.77 -31.69 25.47
N LEU A 3 24.06 -32.78 25.18
CA LEU A 3 22.93 -32.84 24.25
C LEU A 3 21.71 -32.08 24.82
N LYS A 4 20.93 -31.42 23.96
CA LYS A 4 19.45 -31.28 23.98
C LYS A 4 18.98 -31.00 22.54
N LYS A 5 18.51 -31.99 21.75
CA LYS A 5 17.14 -32.53 21.63
C LYS A 5 16.04 -31.47 21.44
N ILE A 6 15.54 -31.34 20.20
CA ILE A 6 14.13 -31.02 19.90
C ILE A 6 13.61 -32.14 19.01
N LEU A 7 12.43 -32.61 19.38
CA LEU A 7 11.67 -33.75 18.88
C LEU A 7 10.57 -33.17 17.98
N VAL A 8 10.44 -33.63 16.72
CA VAL A 8 9.19 -33.47 15.96
C VAL A 8 8.83 -34.84 15.39
N ALA A 9 7.67 -35.31 15.83
CA ALA A 9 7.09 -36.60 15.51
C ALA A 9 6.52 -36.58 14.08
N ALA A 10 7.14 -37.31 13.16
CA ALA A 10 6.50 -37.70 11.91
C ALA A 10 5.60 -38.91 12.20
N LEU A 11 4.29 -38.68 12.29
CA LEU A 11 3.29 -39.75 12.37
C LEU A 11 3.03 -40.28 10.96
N ALA A 12 3.88 -41.20 10.48
CA ALA A 12 3.56 -42.02 9.31
C ALA A 12 3.11 -43.39 9.81
N VAL A 13 1.79 -43.58 9.92
CA VAL A 13 1.19 -44.88 10.19
C VAL A 13 1.08 -45.64 8.87
N THR A 14 1.96 -46.61 8.65
CA THR A 14 1.63 -47.79 7.84
C THR A 14 2.28 -49.03 8.47
N MET A 15 1.50 -49.75 9.27
CA MET A 15 1.83 -51.11 9.66
C MET A 15 1.54 -52.04 8.48
N ILE A 16 2.57 -52.65 7.89
CA ILE A 16 2.47 -53.99 7.29
C ILE A 16 3.68 -54.78 7.77
N MET A 17 3.59 -55.32 8.98
CA MET A 17 4.43 -56.45 9.39
C MET A 17 3.73 -57.74 8.96
N GLY A 18 4.08 -58.21 7.77
CA GLY A 18 3.87 -59.61 7.40
C GLY A 18 5.15 -60.38 7.66
N SER A 19 5.14 -61.31 8.61
CA SER A 19 5.87 -62.58 8.50
C SER A 19 5.56 -63.52 9.66
N SER A 20 4.89 -64.63 9.36
CA SER A 20 5.44 -65.92 9.72
C SER A 20 5.06 -66.96 8.68
N SER A 21 6.11 -67.67 8.28
CA SER A 21 6.27 -68.75 7.29
C SER A 21 5.24 -69.87 7.30
N MET A 22 5.04 -70.51 6.13
CA MET A 22 5.42 -71.90 5.83
C MET A 22 5.27 -72.15 4.32
N ALA A 23 6.30 -72.72 3.70
CA ALA A 23 6.40 -72.96 2.26
C ALA A 23 5.96 -74.39 1.91
N PHE A 24 5.06 -74.55 0.94
CA PHE A 24 4.90 -75.78 0.16
C PHE A 24 4.49 -75.46 -1.30
N ALA A 25 5.20 -76.10 -2.24
CA ALA A 25 5.10 -76.03 -3.71
C ALA A 25 5.32 -74.63 -4.33
N ALA A 26 6.51 -74.38 -4.89
CA ALA A 26 6.84 -73.08 -5.47
C ALA A 26 6.09 -72.86 -6.81
N GLU A 27 4.90 -72.27 -6.72
CA GLU A 27 4.29 -71.49 -7.81
C GLU A 27 5.33 -70.53 -8.39
N GLN A 28 5.45 -70.44 -9.72
CA GLN A 28 6.19 -69.33 -10.33
C GLN A 28 5.39 -68.05 -10.15
N LYS A 29 5.56 -67.39 -9.00
CA LYS A 29 5.15 -66.01 -8.79
C LYS A 29 6.29 -65.08 -9.20
N GLY A 30 6.06 -64.32 -10.27
CA GLY A 30 6.84 -63.13 -10.54
C GLY A 30 6.35 -62.00 -9.63
N GLU A 31 7.29 -61.35 -8.93
CA GLU A 31 7.03 -60.11 -8.20
C GLU A 31 7.78 -58.98 -8.91
N GLY A 32 7.07 -57.90 -9.20
CA GLY A 32 7.63 -56.66 -9.71
C GLY A 32 7.15 -55.51 -8.82
N ALA A 33 8.10 -54.71 -8.31
CA ALA A 33 7.81 -53.48 -7.60
C ALA A 33 8.18 -52.29 -8.49
N GLY A 34 7.29 -51.30 -8.56
CA GLY A 34 7.53 -50.00 -9.19
C GLY A 34 7.45 -48.91 -8.13
N ALA A 35 8.39 -47.97 -8.16
CA ALA A 35 8.30 -46.73 -7.40
C ALA A 35 7.70 -45.63 -8.31
N GLY A 36 6.76 -44.86 -7.77
CA GLY A 36 6.30 -43.63 -8.41
C GLY A 36 7.10 -42.44 -7.91
N ASP A 37 7.39 -41.48 -8.79
CA ASP A 37 7.97 -40.19 -8.43
C ASP A 37 6.89 -39.10 -8.52
N LEU A 38 7.00 -38.07 -7.69
CA LEU A 38 6.03 -36.96 -7.65
C LEU A 38 6.72 -35.66 -8.06
N ASP A 39 6.45 -35.25 -9.31
CA ASP A 39 6.88 -33.98 -9.86
C ASP A 39 5.87 -32.88 -9.54
N VAL A 40 6.15 -32.08 -8.50
CA VAL A 40 5.27 -30.98 -8.08
C VAL A 40 6.06 -29.71 -7.77
N VAL A 41 5.48 -28.56 -8.12
CA VAL A 41 5.94 -27.26 -7.62
C VAL A 41 5.37 -27.09 -6.21
N LYS A 42 6.24 -26.99 -5.21
CA LYS A 42 5.83 -26.94 -3.80
C LYS A 42 5.10 -25.65 -3.42
N ASP A 43 5.53 -24.52 -3.99
CA ASP A 43 4.96 -23.19 -3.74
C ASP A 43 4.73 -22.50 -5.10
N SER A 44 3.46 -22.36 -5.51
CA SER A 44 3.10 -21.71 -6.78
C SER A 44 3.03 -20.20 -6.69
N ASP A 45 2.85 -19.68 -5.47
CA ASP A 45 2.59 -18.27 -5.22
C ASP A 45 3.92 -17.56 -4.97
N VAL A 46 4.17 -16.49 -5.72
CA VAL A 46 5.37 -15.67 -5.62
C VAL A 46 4.95 -14.24 -5.32
N PHE A 47 5.48 -13.69 -4.22
CA PHE A 47 5.37 -12.26 -3.93
C PHE A 47 6.67 -11.56 -4.33
N SER A 48 6.58 -10.64 -5.28
CA SER A 48 7.71 -9.90 -5.83
C SER A 48 7.22 -8.56 -6.37
N VAL A 49 7.67 -7.46 -5.77
CA VAL A 49 7.29 -6.11 -6.18
C VAL A 49 8.55 -5.28 -6.33
N VAL A 50 8.61 -4.47 -7.37
CA VAL A 50 9.63 -3.44 -7.53
C VAL A 50 9.02 -2.11 -7.11
N VAL A 51 9.56 -1.50 -6.06
CA VAL A 51 9.21 -0.16 -5.62
C VAL A 51 10.46 0.72 -5.57
N PRO A 52 10.32 2.04 -5.70
CA PRO A 52 11.43 2.95 -5.44
C PRO A 52 11.91 2.76 -4.00
N THR A 53 13.23 2.77 -3.82
CA THR A 53 13.85 2.61 -2.49
C THR A 53 13.82 3.92 -1.69
N ASP A 54 13.88 5.04 -2.40
CA ASP A 54 13.85 6.41 -1.87
C ASP A 54 13.37 7.35 -2.99
N ALA A 55 12.68 8.43 -2.60
CA ALA A 55 12.27 9.49 -3.50
C ALA A 55 13.36 10.56 -3.66
N GLY A 56 14.37 10.59 -2.78
CA GLY A 56 15.46 11.57 -2.84
C GLY A 56 14.91 13.00 -2.90
N THR A 57 15.29 13.75 -3.92
CA THR A 57 14.84 15.14 -4.16
C THR A 57 13.68 15.25 -5.16
N THR A 58 13.03 14.14 -5.52
CA THR A 58 11.99 14.12 -6.56
C THR A 58 10.79 15.02 -6.21
N PHE A 59 10.47 15.14 -4.93
CA PHE A 59 9.36 15.93 -4.43
C PHE A 59 9.77 17.32 -3.91
N ASP A 60 11.06 17.67 -4.04
CA ASP A 60 11.52 19.03 -3.76
C ASP A 60 10.89 20.00 -4.75
N TYR A 61 10.42 21.13 -4.25
CA TYR A 61 9.67 22.08 -5.05
C TYR A 61 10.11 23.52 -4.82
N ILE A 62 9.88 24.34 -5.84
CA ILE A 62 10.13 25.78 -5.87
C ILE A 62 8.78 26.47 -6.06
N VAL A 63 8.52 27.51 -5.28
CA VAL A 63 7.31 28.35 -5.42
C VAL A 63 7.74 29.67 -6.08
N ASP A 64 7.16 29.97 -7.24
CA ASP A 64 7.34 31.23 -7.98
C ASP A 64 5.98 31.80 -8.41
N PRO A 65 5.21 32.36 -7.47
CA PRO A 65 3.88 32.88 -7.72
C PRO A 65 3.90 34.19 -8.50
N LEU A 66 5.01 34.93 -8.44
CA LEU A 66 5.20 36.22 -9.10
C LEU A 66 5.89 36.10 -10.46
N GLY A 67 6.39 34.92 -10.83
CA GLY A 67 7.03 34.67 -12.12
C GLY A 67 8.45 35.23 -12.27
N VAL A 68 9.13 35.51 -11.15
CA VAL A 68 10.45 36.16 -11.13
C VAL A 68 11.51 35.27 -11.77
N ILE A 69 11.36 33.95 -11.71
CA ILE A 69 12.30 33.01 -12.36
C ILE A 69 12.30 33.24 -13.86
N LYS A 70 11.12 33.39 -14.47
CA LYS A 70 10.99 33.67 -15.89
C LYS A 70 11.48 35.07 -16.25
N GLU A 71 11.19 36.08 -15.42
CA GLU A 71 11.66 37.46 -15.63
C GLU A 71 13.19 37.60 -15.60
N THR A 72 13.86 36.69 -14.90
CA THR A 72 15.33 36.68 -14.71
C THR A 72 16.04 35.63 -15.58
N ASP A 73 15.36 35.03 -16.56
CA ASP A 73 15.88 33.94 -17.39
C ASP A 73 16.47 32.77 -16.56
N ALA A 74 15.90 32.52 -15.38
CA ALA A 74 16.32 31.51 -14.42
C ALA A 74 17.81 31.61 -13.99
N GLU A 75 18.37 32.82 -13.91
CA GLU A 75 19.77 33.07 -13.57
C GLU A 75 20.23 32.32 -12.29
N LYS A 76 19.41 32.38 -11.23
CA LYS A 76 19.67 31.67 -9.95
C LYS A 76 19.87 30.16 -10.14
N TYR A 77 19.19 29.57 -11.12
CA TYR A 77 19.20 28.13 -11.38
C TYR A 77 20.14 27.76 -12.52
N GLY A 78 21.07 28.65 -12.90
CA GLY A 78 22.05 28.41 -13.95
C GLY A 78 21.43 28.37 -15.35
N ASN A 79 20.38 29.17 -15.59
CA ASN A 79 19.66 29.26 -16.87
C ASN A 79 19.03 27.92 -17.29
N LYS A 80 18.63 27.11 -16.31
CA LYS A 80 17.80 25.91 -16.52
C LYS A 80 16.44 26.31 -17.12
N VAL A 81 15.83 25.39 -17.85
CA VAL A 81 14.59 25.61 -18.60
C VAL A 81 13.38 25.28 -17.71
N PHE A 82 12.47 26.23 -17.52
CA PHE A 82 11.23 26.09 -16.73
C PHE A 82 10.01 26.04 -17.65
N GLU A 83 9.03 25.21 -17.29
CA GLU A 83 7.72 25.17 -17.96
C GLU A 83 7.00 26.52 -17.86
N ASP A 84 6.31 26.94 -18.93
CA ASP A 84 5.53 28.17 -18.90
C ASP A 84 4.14 27.96 -18.28
N GLY A 85 3.79 28.75 -17.27
CA GLY A 85 2.46 28.76 -16.65
C GLY A 85 2.34 28.20 -15.23
N PRO A 86 3.11 27.20 -14.78
CA PRO A 86 3.13 26.79 -13.37
C PRO A 86 3.64 27.88 -12.44
N THR A 87 3.19 27.83 -11.19
CA THR A 87 3.69 28.68 -10.09
C THR A 87 4.37 27.86 -8.99
N VAL A 88 4.35 26.54 -9.12
CA VAL A 88 5.10 25.57 -8.32
C VAL A 88 5.86 24.69 -9.30
N PHE A 89 7.12 24.41 -9.01
CA PHE A 89 8.03 23.74 -9.91
C PHE A 89 8.77 22.62 -9.21
N PHE A 90 8.76 21.43 -9.79
CA PHE A 90 9.53 20.27 -9.34
C PHE A 90 10.70 20.04 -10.28
N GLN A 91 11.81 19.53 -9.76
CA GLN A 91 12.97 19.21 -10.60
C GLN A 91 12.73 17.90 -11.36
N ASN A 92 12.88 17.95 -12.69
CA ASN A 92 12.84 16.76 -13.52
C ASN A 92 14.28 16.28 -13.76
N THR A 93 14.62 15.11 -13.23
CA THR A 93 16.00 14.58 -13.21
C THR A 93 16.25 13.44 -14.20
N ASP A 94 15.29 13.08 -15.04
CA ASP A 94 15.40 11.85 -15.83
C ASP A 94 16.10 12.02 -17.18
N ALA A 95 16.70 10.93 -17.65
CA ALA A 95 17.20 10.80 -19.02
C ALA A 95 16.06 10.71 -20.07
N GLU A 96 14.81 10.66 -19.60
CA GLU A 96 13.59 10.73 -20.43
C GLU A 96 13.19 12.15 -20.83
N VAL A 97 13.89 13.17 -20.31
CA VAL A 97 13.75 14.54 -20.80
C VAL A 97 14.25 14.58 -22.24
N SER A 98 13.33 14.47 -23.21
CA SER A 98 13.63 14.61 -24.62
C SER A 98 14.30 15.98 -24.85
N PRO A 99 15.22 16.13 -25.82
CA PRO A 99 15.79 17.44 -26.14
C PRO A 99 14.68 18.47 -26.42
N GLY A 100 14.44 19.38 -25.47
CA GLY A 100 13.33 20.34 -25.51
C GLY A 100 12.32 20.25 -24.35
N GLU A 101 12.44 19.27 -23.45
CA GLU A 101 11.65 19.22 -22.22
C GLU A 101 12.28 20.05 -21.08
N TYR A 102 11.42 20.44 -20.13
CA TYR A 102 11.74 21.39 -19.07
C TYR A 102 12.56 20.72 -17.95
N ASN A 103 13.62 21.39 -17.47
CA ASN A 103 14.34 20.98 -16.26
C ASN A 103 13.48 21.08 -15.00
N TYR A 104 12.51 22.00 -15.03
CA TYR A 104 11.52 22.17 -13.97
C TYR A 104 10.13 22.31 -14.57
N SER A 105 9.17 21.57 -14.02
CA SER A 105 7.79 21.58 -14.51
C SER A 105 6.79 21.63 -13.35
N GLY A 106 5.52 21.90 -13.65
CA GLY A 106 4.44 21.90 -12.65
C GLY A 106 4.12 20.53 -12.06
N THR A 107 4.77 19.48 -12.56
CA THR A 107 4.58 18.08 -12.18
C THR A 107 5.93 17.51 -11.75
N SER A 108 5.97 16.74 -10.66
CA SER A 108 7.17 16.00 -10.28
C SER A 108 7.43 14.84 -11.24
N ASN A 109 8.66 14.34 -11.26
CA ASN A 109 8.90 13.02 -11.84
C ASN A 109 7.98 11.98 -11.19
N LYS A 110 7.51 11.04 -12.00
CA LYS A 110 6.64 9.95 -11.54
C LYS A 110 7.48 8.86 -10.90
N LEU A 111 7.02 8.36 -9.77
CA LEU A 111 7.56 7.16 -9.14
C LEU A 111 6.69 5.96 -9.52
N LYS A 112 7.33 4.84 -9.85
CA LYS A 112 6.68 3.64 -10.41
C LYS A 112 6.81 2.45 -9.47
N ALA A 113 5.68 1.83 -9.12
CA ALA A 113 5.60 0.55 -8.42
C ALA A 113 5.14 -0.53 -9.40
N ILE A 114 5.87 -1.64 -9.50
CA ILE A 114 5.64 -2.71 -10.48
C ILE A 114 5.31 -4.01 -9.75
N ASN A 115 4.17 -4.61 -10.07
CA ASN A 115 3.81 -5.90 -9.51
C ASN A 115 4.36 -7.05 -10.37
N LYS A 116 5.39 -7.73 -9.87
CA LYS A 116 5.92 -8.96 -10.47
C LYS A 116 5.40 -10.21 -9.78
N SER A 117 4.43 -10.10 -8.88
CA SER A 117 3.88 -11.22 -8.12
C SER A 117 2.97 -12.08 -8.99
N THR A 118 2.66 -13.29 -8.53
CA THR A 118 1.66 -14.17 -9.17
C THR A 118 0.22 -13.82 -8.81
N LYS A 119 0.02 -12.76 -8.02
CA LYS A 119 -1.26 -12.27 -7.48
C LYS A 119 -1.22 -10.75 -7.43
N ALA A 120 -2.39 -10.12 -7.35
CA ALA A 120 -2.50 -8.69 -7.15
C ALA A 120 -1.80 -8.21 -5.87
N VAL A 121 -1.42 -6.93 -5.82
CA VAL A 121 -0.84 -6.29 -4.64
C VAL A 121 -1.52 -4.94 -4.38
N ASP A 122 -1.72 -4.60 -3.12
CA ASP A 122 -2.24 -3.31 -2.69
C ASP A 122 -1.07 -2.35 -2.43
N LEU A 123 -1.13 -1.16 -3.04
CA LEU A 123 -0.26 -0.02 -2.80
C LEU A 123 -1.03 1.04 -2.00
N SER A 124 -0.41 1.57 -0.95
CA SER A 124 -0.86 2.74 -0.22
C SER A 124 0.21 3.82 -0.31
N VAL A 125 -0.15 5.03 -0.69
CA VAL A 125 0.76 6.19 -0.72
C VAL A 125 0.14 7.30 0.12
N GLU A 126 0.90 7.76 1.12
CA GLU A 126 0.52 8.82 2.04
C GLU A 126 1.47 10.01 1.86
N ALA A 127 0.92 11.22 1.75
CA ALA A 127 1.68 12.45 1.71
C ALA A 127 1.25 13.37 2.86
N THR A 128 2.25 13.90 3.56
CA THR A 128 2.10 14.73 4.76
C THR A 128 2.87 16.03 4.59
N LEU A 129 2.42 17.09 5.28
CA LEU A 129 3.11 18.37 5.32
C LEU A 129 3.56 18.71 6.73
N THR A 130 4.71 19.35 6.82
CA THR A 130 5.17 20.02 8.04
C THR A 130 5.53 21.47 7.72
N GLY A 131 5.49 22.37 8.71
CA GLY A 131 5.87 23.78 8.52
C GLY A 131 4.86 24.63 7.72
N THR A 132 3.56 24.46 7.98
CA THR A 132 2.46 25.17 7.28
C THR A 132 2.06 26.50 7.94
N ASP A 133 2.85 27.05 8.85
CA ASP A 133 2.45 28.19 9.69
C ASP A 133 2.26 29.50 8.91
N GLU A 134 3.04 29.72 7.85
CA GLU A 134 3.04 30.96 7.05
C GLU A 134 2.23 30.83 5.73
N VAL A 135 1.81 29.62 5.37
CA VAL A 135 1.19 29.31 4.07
C VAL A 135 -0.12 28.55 4.28
N THR A 136 -1.22 29.09 3.75
CA THR A 136 -2.51 28.42 3.84
C THR A 136 -2.65 27.38 2.72
N MET A 137 -2.93 26.13 3.10
CA MET A 137 -3.13 25.04 2.13
C MET A 137 -4.52 25.10 1.51
N ALA A 138 -4.59 25.18 0.19
CA ALA A 138 -5.83 25.22 -0.56
C ALA A 138 -6.27 23.81 -1.00
N GLU A 139 -7.57 23.54 -0.95
CA GLU A 139 -8.18 22.28 -1.42
C GLU A 139 -8.24 22.21 -2.95
N ALA A 140 -8.58 23.32 -3.60
CA ALA A 140 -8.73 23.36 -5.04
C ALA A 140 -7.39 23.59 -5.75
N SER A 141 -7.19 22.89 -6.87
CA SER A 141 -6.05 23.11 -7.79
C SER A 141 -6.08 24.48 -8.47
N THR A 142 -7.23 25.17 -8.44
CA THR A 142 -7.35 26.57 -8.86
C THR A 142 -7.30 27.48 -7.65
N VAL A 143 -6.14 28.10 -7.42
CA VAL A 143 -5.95 29.12 -6.38
C VAL A 143 -6.02 30.52 -7.01
N THR A 144 -7.18 31.18 -6.94
CA THR A 144 -7.40 32.51 -7.54
C THR A 144 -8.12 33.47 -6.58
N GLY A 145 -7.82 34.77 -6.70
CA GLY A 145 -8.62 35.84 -6.10
C GLY A 145 -8.54 36.02 -4.58
N SER A 146 -7.74 35.21 -3.87
CA SER A 146 -7.46 35.41 -2.44
C SER A 146 -6.32 36.40 -2.22
N THR A 147 -6.40 37.17 -1.14
CA THR A 147 -5.32 38.01 -0.59
C THR A 147 -4.39 37.25 0.34
N ASP A 148 -4.79 36.05 0.79
CA ASP A 148 -3.98 35.19 1.65
C ASP A 148 -2.97 34.40 0.82
N VAL A 149 -1.81 34.07 1.40
CA VAL A 149 -0.80 33.22 0.74
C VAL A 149 -1.35 31.80 0.64
N LEU A 150 -1.73 31.38 -0.57
CA LEU A 150 -2.33 30.07 -0.84
C LEU A 150 -1.39 29.18 -1.63
N LEU A 151 -1.20 27.97 -1.13
CA LEU A 151 -0.50 26.89 -1.83
C LEU A 151 -1.42 25.67 -1.92
N ASN A 152 -1.55 25.11 -3.11
CA ASN A 152 -2.15 23.80 -3.33
C ASN A 152 -1.02 22.84 -3.70
N LEU A 153 -0.97 21.70 -3.04
CA LEU A 153 -0.16 20.54 -3.41
C LEU A 153 -1.09 19.34 -3.49
N GLN A 154 -0.94 18.53 -4.52
CA GLN A 154 -1.77 17.35 -4.74
C GLN A 154 -0.91 16.12 -4.93
N LEU A 155 -1.26 15.05 -4.23
CA LEU A 155 -0.80 13.71 -4.50
C LEU A 155 -1.68 13.13 -5.60
N ASN A 156 -1.05 12.68 -6.69
CA ASN A 156 -1.71 12.08 -7.83
C ASN A 156 -1.21 10.64 -8.00
N GLY A 157 -2.07 9.78 -8.53
CA GLY A 157 -1.65 8.48 -9.01
C GLY A 157 -2.58 7.90 -10.08
N GLY A 158 -2.09 6.84 -10.71
CA GLY A 158 -2.85 6.07 -11.69
C GLY A 158 -2.03 4.95 -12.31
N ALA A 159 -2.67 4.19 -13.21
CA ALA A 159 -2.00 3.16 -13.99
C ALA A 159 -0.80 3.75 -14.76
N ALA A 160 0.27 2.98 -14.91
CA ALA A 160 1.49 3.45 -15.56
C ALA A 160 1.23 3.99 -16.98
N GLY A 161 1.76 5.18 -17.28
CA GLY A 161 1.56 5.86 -18.55
C GLY A 161 0.16 6.48 -18.76
N ALA A 162 -0.76 6.35 -17.81
CA ALA A 162 -2.08 6.96 -17.87
C ALA A 162 -2.10 8.37 -17.21
N ALA A 163 -3.20 9.08 -17.44
CA ALA A 163 -3.54 10.27 -16.66
C ALA A 163 -3.92 9.87 -15.22
N ALA A 164 -3.85 10.83 -14.28
CA ALA A 164 -4.26 10.59 -12.90
C ALA A 164 -5.71 10.07 -12.83
N SER A 165 -5.89 8.93 -12.16
CA SER A 165 -7.21 8.42 -11.74
C SER A 165 -7.53 8.83 -10.31
N ASP A 166 -6.48 9.01 -9.50
CA ASP A 166 -6.56 9.29 -8.08
C ASP A 166 -5.86 10.61 -7.78
N THR A 167 -6.55 11.52 -7.10
CA THR A 167 -6.02 12.83 -6.72
C THR A 167 -6.48 13.20 -5.32
N ALA A 168 -5.55 13.57 -4.46
CA ALA A 168 -5.79 14.02 -3.09
C ALA A 168 -5.02 15.32 -2.80
N ALA A 169 -5.70 16.34 -2.30
CA ALA A 169 -5.06 17.58 -1.86
C ALA A 169 -4.40 17.39 -0.48
N ILE A 170 -3.17 17.88 -0.33
CA ILE A 170 -2.34 17.66 0.86
C ILE A 170 -2.51 18.79 1.87
N GLY A 171 -2.67 18.46 3.16
CA GLY A 171 -2.63 19.43 4.27
C GLY A 171 -3.86 20.31 4.42
N THR A 172 -4.94 19.97 3.74
CA THR A 172 -6.23 20.64 3.89
C THR A 172 -6.84 20.23 5.22
N SER A 173 -7.29 21.19 6.04
CA SER A 173 -7.87 20.91 7.37
C SER A 173 -6.99 20.07 8.32
N ASN A 174 -5.65 20.15 8.21
CA ASN A 174 -4.67 19.31 8.93
C ASN A 174 -4.77 17.79 8.65
N ALA A 175 -5.29 17.40 7.48
CA ALA A 175 -5.34 16.00 7.06
C ALA A 175 -4.24 15.65 6.04
N ASP A 176 -3.68 14.45 6.24
CA ASP A 176 -2.76 13.78 5.32
C ASP A 176 -3.51 13.38 4.04
N ALA A 177 -2.82 13.43 2.90
CA ALA A 177 -3.36 12.92 1.64
C ALA A 177 -3.02 11.44 1.50
N GLU A 178 -4.00 10.61 1.16
CA GLU A 178 -3.82 9.17 0.99
C GLU A 178 -4.45 8.72 -0.34
N ILE A 179 -3.71 7.90 -1.10
CA ILE A 179 -4.21 7.15 -2.25
C ILE A 179 -3.94 5.66 -2.04
N THR A 180 -4.90 4.83 -2.41
CA THR A 180 -4.79 3.37 -2.35
C THR A 180 -5.14 2.76 -3.69
N ALA A 181 -4.32 1.85 -4.19
CA ALA A 181 -4.53 1.21 -5.47
C ALA A 181 -4.21 -0.28 -5.41
N ALA A 182 -4.96 -1.09 -6.16
CA ALA A 182 -4.61 -2.47 -6.44
C ALA A 182 -3.83 -2.52 -7.76
N ILE A 183 -2.71 -3.25 -7.76
CA ILE A 183 -1.91 -3.54 -8.95
C ILE A 183 -2.09 -5.02 -9.26
N ASP A 184 -2.84 -5.34 -10.30
CA ASP A 184 -3.17 -6.71 -10.69
C ASP A 184 -1.92 -7.52 -11.06
N GLU A 185 -2.03 -8.85 -11.13
CA GLU A 185 -0.97 -9.69 -11.67
C GLU A 185 -0.93 -9.67 -13.20
N THR A 186 0.27 -9.85 -13.75
CA THR A 186 0.43 -10.08 -15.18
C THR A 186 0.13 -11.55 -15.53
N ALA A 187 -0.96 -11.77 -16.25
CA ALA A 187 -1.38 -13.09 -16.67
C ALA A 187 -0.29 -13.80 -17.50
N ASN A 188 -0.03 -15.07 -17.18
CA ASN A 188 0.98 -15.89 -17.84
C ASN A 188 2.43 -15.38 -17.73
N ALA A 189 2.77 -14.57 -16.72
CA ALA A 189 4.13 -14.08 -16.53
C ALA A 189 5.15 -15.17 -16.12
N TYR A 190 4.67 -16.25 -15.52
CA TYR A 190 5.51 -17.31 -14.95
C TYR A 190 5.50 -18.60 -15.77
N GLU A 191 6.67 -19.26 -15.80
CA GLU A 191 6.85 -20.62 -16.29
C GLU A 191 7.40 -21.54 -15.20
N THR A 192 7.20 -22.85 -15.37
CA THR A 192 7.74 -23.85 -14.44
C THR A 192 9.03 -24.42 -15.03
N LYS A 193 10.15 -24.27 -14.32
CA LYS A 193 11.48 -24.78 -14.70
C LYS A 193 11.99 -25.78 -13.68
N TYR A 194 12.75 -26.78 -14.14
CA TYR A 194 13.43 -27.74 -13.27
C TYR A 194 14.85 -27.24 -12.99
N VAL A 195 15.10 -26.82 -11.75
CA VAL A 195 16.36 -26.21 -11.32
C VAL A 195 16.83 -26.87 -10.04
N ASN A 196 18.10 -27.29 -10.00
CA ASN A 196 18.74 -27.88 -8.80
C ASN A 196 17.95 -29.03 -8.15
N GLY A 197 17.34 -29.89 -8.98
CA GLY A 197 16.61 -31.07 -8.49
C GLY A 197 15.17 -30.80 -8.03
N LYS A 198 14.60 -29.63 -8.34
CA LYS A 198 13.24 -29.23 -7.97
C LYS A 198 12.55 -28.42 -9.08
N TYR A 199 11.23 -28.49 -9.14
CA TYR A 199 10.44 -27.59 -9.99
C TYR A 199 10.19 -26.26 -9.28
N VAL A 200 10.46 -25.15 -9.96
CA VAL A 200 10.30 -23.77 -9.46
C VAL A 200 9.50 -22.92 -10.46
N LYS A 201 8.74 -21.95 -9.96
CA LYS A 201 8.14 -20.88 -10.76
C LYS A 201 9.18 -19.79 -11.00
N GLN A 202 9.33 -19.37 -12.25
CA GLN A 202 10.22 -18.28 -12.64
C GLN A 202 9.51 -17.37 -13.64
N ILE A 203 9.84 -16.08 -13.62
CA ILE A 203 9.39 -15.13 -14.64
C ILE A 203 9.97 -15.57 -15.99
N LYS A 204 9.17 -15.48 -17.06
CA LYS A 204 9.62 -15.77 -18.42
C LYS A 204 10.72 -14.81 -18.84
N ASP A 205 11.79 -15.35 -19.42
CA ASP A 205 12.94 -14.57 -19.89
C ASP A 205 12.60 -13.57 -21.02
N SER A 206 11.43 -13.73 -21.65
CA SER A 206 10.93 -12.82 -22.70
C SER A 206 10.30 -11.53 -22.16
N LEU A 207 10.09 -11.41 -20.85
CA LEU A 207 9.39 -10.28 -20.24
C LEU A 207 10.39 -9.28 -19.64
N THR A 208 10.10 -7.99 -19.81
CA THR A 208 10.78 -6.89 -19.14
C THR A 208 9.86 -6.23 -18.11
N ASP A 209 10.39 -5.28 -17.35
CA ASP A 209 9.65 -4.56 -16.31
C ASP A 209 8.43 -3.81 -16.85
N ASP A 210 8.46 -3.38 -18.10
CA ASP A 210 7.36 -2.66 -18.75
C ASP A 210 6.24 -3.58 -19.24
N ASP A 211 6.46 -4.91 -19.25
CA ASP A 211 5.40 -5.90 -19.53
C ASP A 211 4.54 -6.20 -18.30
N PHE A 212 4.93 -5.71 -17.11
CA PHE A 212 4.21 -5.94 -15.87
C PHE A 212 3.23 -4.81 -15.54
N GLU A 213 2.16 -5.17 -14.83
CA GLU A 213 1.22 -4.17 -14.31
C GLU A 213 1.93 -3.26 -13.30
N ALA A 214 1.68 -1.96 -13.42
CA ALA A 214 2.37 -0.95 -12.65
C ALA A 214 1.47 0.24 -12.33
N TYR A 215 1.79 0.88 -11.21
CA TYR A 215 1.13 2.07 -10.73
C TYR A 215 2.15 3.19 -10.56
N GLU A 216 1.79 4.39 -11.00
CA GLU A 216 2.60 5.59 -10.90
C GLU A 216 1.97 6.58 -9.93
N PHE A 217 2.81 7.28 -9.17
CA PHE A 217 2.38 8.37 -8.30
C PHE A 217 3.35 9.55 -8.37
N TRP A 218 2.82 10.77 -8.24
CA TRP A 218 3.56 12.02 -8.42
C TRP A 218 2.86 13.19 -7.72
N LEU A 219 3.55 14.33 -7.62
CA LEU A 219 3.01 15.56 -7.08
C LEU A 219 2.76 16.61 -8.15
N THR A 220 1.73 17.43 -7.93
CA THR A 220 1.49 18.68 -8.66
C THR A 220 1.26 19.80 -7.66
N GLY A 221 1.47 21.05 -8.08
CA GLY A 221 1.28 22.19 -7.20
C GLY A 221 0.84 23.47 -7.90
N LYS A 222 0.24 24.36 -7.13
CA LYS A 222 -0.11 25.71 -7.56
C LYS A 222 -0.13 26.70 -6.41
N ALA A 223 0.48 27.85 -6.62
CA ALA A 223 0.46 29.00 -5.73
C ALA A 223 -0.31 30.18 -6.36
N ASN A 224 -0.96 31.00 -5.54
CA ASN A 224 -1.69 32.18 -6.04
C ASN A 224 -0.79 33.39 -6.26
N ALA A 225 -0.93 34.04 -7.41
CA ALA A 225 -0.13 35.22 -7.77
C ALA A 225 -0.60 36.54 -7.12
N SER A 226 -1.79 36.56 -6.52
CA SER A 226 -2.45 37.80 -6.07
C SER A 226 -2.09 38.24 -4.65
N SER A 227 -1.29 37.47 -3.93
CA SER A 227 -0.94 37.71 -2.53
C SER A 227 0.45 38.27 -2.36
N ASP A 228 0.73 38.83 -1.18
CA ASP A 228 2.06 39.28 -0.82
C ASP A 228 2.90 38.10 -0.29
N TRP A 229 3.83 37.63 -1.12
CA TRP A 229 4.75 36.54 -0.77
C TRP A 229 6.06 37.05 -0.17
N ALA A 230 6.25 38.37 -0.01
CA ALA A 230 7.52 38.95 0.42
C ALA A 230 7.90 38.60 1.88
N ASP A 231 6.88 38.40 2.73
CA ASP A 231 7.06 38.09 4.15
C ASP A 231 7.11 36.58 4.45
N VAL A 232 6.94 35.72 3.43
CA VAL A 232 7.01 34.26 3.58
C VAL A 232 8.48 33.84 3.66
N THR A 233 8.88 33.30 4.79
CA THR A 233 10.26 32.85 5.06
C THR A 233 10.39 31.34 5.13
N THR A 234 9.27 30.65 5.35
CA THR A 234 9.20 29.19 5.45
C THR A 234 8.13 28.64 4.50
N LEU A 235 8.48 27.55 3.82
CA LEU A 235 7.56 26.80 2.97
C LEU A 235 7.34 25.41 3.57
N PRO A 236 6.15 24.80 3.37
CA PRO A 236 5.88 23.46 3.89
C PRO A 236 6.84 22.40 3.34
N GLU A 237 7.30 21.47 4.16
CA GLU A 237 8.05 20.30 3.70
C GLU A 237 7.09 19.14 3.41
N VAL A 238 7.23 18.50 2.24
CA VAL A 238 6.42 17.34 1.85
C VAL A 238 7.15 16.06 2.21
N ASN A 239 6.47 15.18 2.96
CA ASN A 239 6.96 13.83 3.22
C ASN A 239 5.98 12.80 2.65
N VAL A 240 6.47 11.96 1.74
CA VAL A 240 5.70 10.93 1.04
C VAL A 240 6.17 9.55 1.45
N VAL A 241 5.25 8.70 1.89
CA VAL A 241 5.51 7.32 2.33
C VAL A 241 4.65 6.38 1.51
N TRP A 242 5.23 5.30 0.99
CA TRP A 242 4.49 4.25 0.30
C TRP A 242 4.68 2.89 0.94
N THR A 243 3.63 2.08 0.92
CA THR A 243 3.62 0.71 1.43
C THR A 243 2.97 -0.21 0.40
N VAL A 244 3.61 -1.33 0.09
CA VAL A 244 3.01 -2.38 -0.75
C VAL A 244 2.77 -3.64 0.07
N THR A 245 1.59 -4.24 -0.12
CA THR A 245 1.20 -5.50 0.50
C THR A 245 0.59 -6.42 -0.54
N GLY A 246 0.90 -7.71 -0.56
CA GLY A 246 0.36 -8.62 -1.57
C GLY A 246 -0.96 -9.28 -1.19
N GLU A 247 -1.81 -9.59 -2.17
CA GLU A 247 -2.78 -10.67 -2.04
C GLU A 247 -2.01 -12.00 -1.97
N GLY A 248 -2.17 -12.75 -0.88
CA GLY A 248 -1.61 -14.09 -0.75
C GLY A 248 -0.14 -14.18 -0.33
N ALA A 249 0.53 -13.07 -0.02
CA ALA A 249 1.25 -13.07 1.25
C ALA A 249 0.16 -13.33 2.31
N GLU A 250 0.40 -14.14 3.35
CA GLU A 250 -0.52 -14.06 4.49
C GLU A 250 -0.43 -12.62 5.00
N ALA A 251 -1.37 -11.80 4.52
CA ALA A 251 -1.57 -10.46 4.97
C ALA A 251 -1.82 -10.65 6.46
N GLY A 252 -0.82 -10.29 7.26
CA GLY A 252 -1.05 -10.14 8.68
C GLY A 252 -2.31 -9.29 8.86
N PRO A 253 -3.02 -9.46 9.98
CA PRO A 253 -4.30 -8.80 10.18
C PRO A 253 -4.22 -7.31 9.87
N ARG A 254 -5.22 -6.78 9.18
CA ARG A 254 -5.32 -5.35 8.83
C ARG A 254 -6.73 -4.85 9.11
N VAL A 255 -6.86 -3.55 9.30
CA VAL A 255 -8.14 -2.90 9.58
C VAL A 255 -8.33 -1.72 8.63
N THR A 256 -9.51 -1.60 8.03
CA THR A 256 -9.93 -0.46 7.21
C THR A 256 -11.22 0.12 7.78
N LEU A 257 -11.46 1.40 7.52
CA LEU A 257 -12.67 2.11 7.88
C LEU A 257 -13.22 2.82 6.65
N SER A 258 -14.46 2.55 6.27
CA SER A 258 -15.11 3.29 5.20
C SER A 258 -15.67 4.64 5.69
N GLN A 259 -15.92 5.55 4.75
CA GLN A 259 -16.66 6.78 5.04
C GLN A 259 -18.08 6.52 5.57
N SER A 260 -18.65 5.34 5.34
CA SER A 260 -19.95 4.92 5.89
C SER A 260 -19.82 4.26 7.28
N GLY A 261 -18.68 4.37 7.95
CA GLY A 261 -18.50 3.77 9.27
C GLY A 261 -18.46 2.24 9.27
N LEU A 262 -18.14 1.61 8.13
CA LEU A 262 -17.89 0.17 8.05
C LEU A 262 -16.43 -0.11 8.38
N ILE A 263 -16.19 -0.75 9.52
CA ILE A 263 -14.88 -1.25 9.90
C ILE A 263 -14.74 -2.66 9.30
N THR A 264 -13.68 -2.90 8.54
CA THR A 264 -13.35 -4.23 8.02
C THR A 264 -11.99 -4.66 8.54
N VAL A 265 -11.97 -5.75 9.31
CA VAL A 265 -10.73 -6.38 9.78
C VAL A 265 -10.51 -7.64 8.95
N SER A 266 -9.49 -7.64 8.09
CA SER A 266 -9.18 -8.74 7.17
C SER A 266 -7.81 -9.36 7.46
N GLY A 267 -7.55 -10.55 6.91
CA GLY A 267 -6.28 -11.24 7.13
C GLY A 267 -6.11 -11.80 8.55
N LEU A 268 -7.21 -12.01 9.30
CA LEU A 268 -7.14 -12.65 10.61
C LEU A 268 -6.73 -14.11 10.43
N THR A 269 -5.87 -14.61 11.33
CA THR A 269 -5.42 -16.00 11.35
C THR A 269 -5.66 -16.60 12.74
N ALA A 270 -5.40 -17.90 12.92
CA ALA A 270 -5.51 -18.53 14.24
C ALA A 270 -4.56 -17.89 15.29
N ASP A 271 -3.37 -17.46 14.86
CA ASP A 271 -2.35 -16.88 15.75
C ASP A 271 -2.57 -15.38 16.00
N ALA A 272 -3.15 -14.67 15.02
CA ALA A 272 -3.40 -13.24 15.08
C ALA A 272 -4.89 -12.96 14.77
N ASN A 273 -5.73 -13.15 15.79
CA ASN A 273 -7.18 -13.02 15.72
C ASN A 273 -7.73 -11.97 16.71
N VAL A 274 -9.04 -11.74 16.70
CA VAL A 274 -9.76 -10.94 17.71
C VAL A 274 -10.36 -11.88 18.76
N ALA A 275 -10.06 -11.70 20.05
CA ALA A 275 -10.52 -12.59 21.12
C ALA A 275 -11.82 -12.11 21.78
N ASN A 276 -11.91 -10.81 22.05
CA ASN A 276 -12.99 -10.15 22.80
C ASN A 276 -13.45 -8.89 22.02
N GLY A 277 -14.43 -9.06 21.13
CA GLY A 277 -14.87 -8.01 20.18
C GLY A 277 -14.99 -6.60 20.76
N ASN A 278 -15.65 -6.43 21.91
CA ASN A 278 -15.94 -5.10 22.46
C ASN A 278 -14.74 -4.40 23.13
N THR A 279 -13.70 -5.14 23.56
CA THR A 279 -12.52 -4.55 24.23
C THR A 279 -11.30 -4.48 23.33
N ASP A 280 -11.24 -5.38 22.36
CA ASP A 280 -10.11 -5.50 21.45
C ASP A 280 -10.27 -4.58 20.24
N ILE A 281 -11.50 -4.18 19.91
CA ILE A 281 -11.77 -3.23 18.84
C ILE A 281 -12.26 -1.93 19.46
N LYS A 282 -11.54 -0.85 19.18
CA LYS A 282 -11.87 0.48 19.67
C LYS A 282 -11.92 1.47 18.52
N TYR A 283 -12.79 2.45 18.63
CA TYR A 283 -12.87 3.54 17.68
C TYR A 283 -13.22 4.86 18.37
N GLY A 284 -12.85 5.98 17.75
CA GLY A 284 -13.17 7.30 18.28
C GLY A 284 -12.38 8.42 17.60
N VAL A 285 -12.50 9.63 18.12
CA VAL A 285 -11.87 10.85 17.58
C VAL A 285 -10.90 11.44 18.61
N ASP A 286 -9.94 12.23 18.15
CA ASP A 286 -9.02 13.00 19.01
C ASP A 286 -8.29 12.16 20.08
N GLY A 287 -7.94 10.91 19.75
CA GLY A 287 -7.28 9.97 20.67
C GLY A 287 -8.17 9.34 21.74
N ASN A 288 -9.45 9.73 21.84
CA ASN A 288 -10.43 9.14 22.76
C ASN A 288 -11.12 7.95 22.12
N LEU A 289 -10.55 6.75 22.29
CA LEU A 289 -11.06 5.51 21.71
C LEU A 289 -11.97 4.75 22.70
N TYR A 290 -13.16 4.38 22.24
CA TYR A 290 -14.15 3.61 22.98
C TYR A 290 -14.28 2.21 22.39
N GLY A 291 -14.57 1.23 23.25
CA GLY A 291 -14.80 -0.14 22.81
C GLY A 291 -16.02 -0.27 21.90
N ALA A 292 -15.94 -1.15 20.91
CA ALA A 292 -17.04 -1.47 19.99
C ALA A 292 -18.15 -2.25 20.70
N ASP A 293 -18.96 -1.57 21.49
CA ASP A 293 -20.06 -2.18 22.23
C ASP A 293 -21.20 -2.64 21.29
N ASN A 294 -21.86 -3.76 21.61
CA ASN A 294 -22.99 -4.31 20.86
C ASN A 294 -24.19 -3.36 20.81
N ALA A 295 -24.26 -2.40 21.74
CA ALA A 295 -25.26 -1.34 21.70
C ALA A 295 -25.01 -0.31 20.57
N ASN A 296 -23.79 -0.27 20.01
CA ASN A 296 -23.25 0.80 19.19
C ASN A 296 -22.78 0.34 17.80
N VAL A 297 -22.66 -0.97 17.59
CA VAL A 297 -22.24 -1.55 16.32
C VAL A 297 -23.08 -2.78 15.97
N THR A 298 -23.17 -3.07 14.68
CA THR A 298 -23.70 -4.31 14.14
C THR A 298 -22.53 -5.16 13.65
N TRP A 299 -22.41 -6.37 14.18
CA TRP A 299 -21.35 -7.31 13.80
C TRP A 299 -21.80 -8.19 12.63
N ASP A 300 -20.94 -8.33 11.62
CA ASP A 300 -21.05 -9.33 10.57
C ASP A 300 -19.84 -10.28 10.66
N THR A 301 -20.12 -11.47 11.20
CA THR A 301 -19.13 -12.54 11.41
C THR A 301 -19.16 -13.59 10.31
N THR A 302 -19.89 -13.39 9.21
CA THR A 302 -20.13 -14.42 8.19
C THR A 302 -18.82 -14.89 7.52
N GLY A 303 -17.83 -14.00 7.42
CA GLY A 303 -16.50 -14.30 6.87
C GLY A 303 -15.41 -14.56 7.91
N TRP A 304 -15.76 -14.69 9.20
CA TRP A 304 -14.80 -14.73 10.31
C TRP A 304 -15.06 -15.86 11.29
N ASN A 305 -13.98 -16.45 11.80
CA ASN A 305 -14.00 -17.47 12.83
C ASN A 305 -12.95 -17.17 13.91
N LYS A 306 -13.34 -17.31 15.18
CA LYS A 306 -12.45 -17.06 16.34
C LYS A 306 -11.24 -18.00 16.45
N ASP A 307 -11.32 -19.20 15.88
CA ASP A 307 -10.31 -20.24 15.96
C ASP A 307 -9.43 -20.27 14.71
N THR A 308 -9.97 -19.90 13.54
CA THR A 308 -9.23 -19.97 12.25
C THR A 308 -8.96 -18.63 11.58
N GLY A 309 -9.55 -17.53 12.06
CA GLY A 309 -9.42 -16.21 11.47
C GLY A 309 -10.41 -15.94 10.32
N GLY A 310 -10.04 -15.07 9.39
CA GLY A 310 -10.87 -14.61 8.27
C GLY A 310 -11.07 -13.10 8.24
N THR A 311 -12.24 -12.66 7.78
CA THR A 311 -12.61 -11.25 7.64
C THR A 311 -13.82 -10.92 8.50
N LEU A 312 -13.63 -10.04 9.48
CA LEU A 312 -14.65 -9.55 10.39
C LEU A 312 -15.11 -8.16 9.95
N LYS A 313 -16.42 -7.96 9.84
CA LYS A 313 -17.01 -6.67 9.46
C LYS A 313 -17.86 -6.13 10.59
N ILE A 314 -17.77 -4.83 10.82
CA ILE A 314 -18.43 -4.16 11.93
C ILE A 314 -18.98 -2.84 11.42
N GLN A 315 -20.30 -2.73 11.41
CA GLN A 315 -20.98 -1.52 10.98
C GLN A 315 -21.29 -0.66 12.20
N MET A 316 -20.77 0.56 12.26
CA MET A 316 -21.17 1.52 13.28
C MET A 316 -22.66 1.88 13.11
N ASN A 317 -23.41 1.95 14.21
CA ASN A 317 -24.85 2.22 14.15
C ASN A 317 -25.18 3.73 14.22
N HIS A 318 -26.45 4.05 13.92
CA HIS A 318 -27.03 5.40 13.79
C HIS A 318 -26.86 6.33 15.01
N ALA A 319 -26.39 5.84 16.16
CA ALA A 319 -26.18 6.67 17.35
C ALA A 319 -25.01 7.67 17.23
N TYR A 320 -24.27 7.68 16.11
CA TYR A 320 -23.01 8.42 15.96
C TYR A 320 -22.99 9.54 14.89
N ASN A 321 -24.09 10.32 14.79
CA ASN A 321 -24.05 11.66 14.15
C ASN A 321 -22.92 12.57 14.70
N VAL A 322 -22.37 12.26 15.88
CA VAL A 322 -21.27 13.00 16.52
C VAL A 322 -19.90 12.86 15.84
N TYR A 323 -19.73 11.85 14.98
CA TYR A 323 -18.49 11.62 14.22
C TYR A 323 -18.59 12.04 12.75
N ASN A 324 -19.76 12.48 12.31
CA ASN A 324 -19.95 13.00 10.95
C ASN A 324 -18.99 14.17 10.69
N GLY A 325 -18.22 14.08 9.61
CA GLY A 325 -17.21 15.06 9.23
C GLY A 325 -15.95 15.04 10.10
N LYS A 326 -15.72 13.99 10.89
CA LYS A 326 -14.52 13.85 11.76
C LYS A 326 -13.69 12.65 11.37
N LYS A 327 -12.35 12.76 11.52
CA LYS A 327 -11.41 11.64 11.39
C LYS A 327 -11.60 10.68 12.56
N VAL A 328 -12.24 9.55 12.29
CA VAL A 328 -12.40 8.46 13.25
C VAL A 328 -11.22 7.53 13.10
N ASN A 329 -10.53 7.28 14.22
CA ASN A 329 -9.44 6.32 14.31
C ASN A 329 -9.99 5.00 14.85
N VAL A 330 -9.49 3.89 14.31
CA VAL A 330 -9.80 2.53 14.74
C VAL A 330 -8.53 1.87 15.22
N GLU A 331 -8.61 1.15 16.33
CA GLU A 331 -7.55 0.33 16.88
C GLU A 331 -8.08 -1.07 17.14
N VAL A 332 -7.38 -2.08 16.62
CA VAL A 332 -7.70 -3.50 16.83
C VAL A 332 -6.51 -4.18 17.48
N LYS A 333 -6.75 -4.74 18.67
CA LYS A 333 -5.80 -5.58 19.39
C LYS A 333 -5.99 -7.04 19.02
N LEU A 334 -4.89 -7.71 18.74
CA LEU A 334 -4.88 -9.09 18.26
C LEU A 334 -4.42 -10.06 19.37
N THR A 335 -4.76 -11.34 19.22
CA THR A 335 -4.44 -12.43 20.17
C THR A 335 -2.94 -12.62 20.40
N ASN A 336 -2.12 -12.34 19.38
CA ASN A 336 -0.66 -12.37 19.47
C ASN A 336 -0.07 -11.14 20.21
N GLY A 337 -0.92 -10.21 20.67
CA GLY A 337 -0.54 -8.99 21.38
C GLY A 337 -0.20 -7.81 20.50
N THR A 338 -0.23 -7.93 19.17
CA THR A 338 -0.02 -6.81 18.26
C THR A 338 -1.27 -5.93 18.15
N THR A 339 -1.09 -4.72 17.64
CA THR A 339 -2.18 -3.74 17.48
C THR A 339 -2.10 -3.13 16.10
N ILE A 340 -3.23 -3.12 15.40
CA ILE A 340 -3.37 -2.60 14.04
C ILE A 340 -4.33 -1.41 14.06
N LYS A 341 -4.07 -0.41 13.23
CA LYS A 341 -4.78 0.88 13.29
C LYS A 341 -5.09 1.39 11.89
N CYS A 342 -6.16 2.17 11.78
CA CYS A 342 -6.49 2.97 10.61
C CYS A 342 -7.27 4.21 11.03
N GLY A 343 -7.45 5.18 10.12
CA GLY A 343 -8.28 6.33 10.37
C GLY A 343 -8.85 6.93 9.10
N THR A 344 -10.10 7.35 9.14
CA THR A 344 -10.81 7.90 7.97
C THR A 344 -11.83 8.94 8.42
N VAL A 345 -12.08 9.95 7.58
CA VAL A 345 -13.18 10.88 7.80
C VAL A 345 -14.50 10.17 7.51
N VAL A 346 -15.36 10.06 8.51
CA VAL A 346 -16.66 9.41 8.37
C VAL A 346 -17.71 10.44 7.96
N ASN A 347 -18.44 10.16 6.89
CA ASN A 347 -19.52 10.99 6.38
C ASN A 347 -20.87 10.44 6.85
N GLY A 348 -21.82 11.34 7.08
CA GLY A 348 -23.13 11.02 7.66
C GLY A 348 -23.79 9.83 6.96
N LEU A 349 -24.14 8.83 7.78
CA LEU A 349 -24.92 7.65 7.44
C LEU A 349 -26.42 7.96 7.32
#